data_AF-A0A1L7H7D9-F1
#
_entry.id   AF-A0A1L7H7D9-F1
#
_cell.length_a   1.000
_cell.length_b   1.000
_cell.length_c   1.000
_cell.angle_alpha   90.00
_cell.angle_beta   90.00
_cell.angle_gamma   90.00
#
_symmetry.space_group_name_H-M   'P 1'
#
loop_
_entity.id
_entity.type
_entity.pdbx_description
1 polymer ?
#
loop_
_entity_poly.entity_id
_entity_poly.type
_entity_poly.pdbx_seq_one_letter_code
_entity_poly.pdbx_strand_id
1 'polypeptide(L)'
;MNVKKMLNFKSTSCGYQITMDPMLAKIIVVIVTYLQCAYAEEYTVGWNANIPGVPQMVCTGVGELSCTENGDTLVSVTNEDAGTPCIPPGVIVTCDERETVPNEVWKGTAPFCHPSATACDDASMDEVLTARCDGRDGACCWAGLPEKKLCYPRDGVNPIEVPPINTGLECAMCNVFGFICNTTTELEPDQLFLDGDHARCLPPPPVPLCDTEYNELNVISYNAYEIPYVAGQFGQRERLCRIPNRLLEEHPGVDVIIFQEVFKGGCGYEFGVSLKDLLAANGFIYFTSIVGDPPETYLRPFSGGVFIASRWPILKEDATVFGPVPTQDIYLTKGVVYAKIEKSTNSGSKIYHIFGTHLQFSPNEEDHTLYNGVRVLQAQEIVTFVASQNIPQDEPAILGGDLNIDSMNYPDHRDLIFYGILGVTMPPITGDLDTTYNPDINQLPGEGLDGAIPQWLDYVLTFDNYQQPSSSSLEAFRLVSHYDDPIMYCYPGVIYTDFIFPPITQPPEVLGAMCTFAHDLSDHFGVIGTFSF
;
A
#
# COMPACT_ATOMS: atom_id res chain seq x y z
N MET A 1 51.21 27.49 11.43
CA MET A 1 51.38 27.05 10.02
C MET A 1 51.64 25.55 10.00
N ASN A 2 50.69 24.81 9.42
CA ASN A 2 50.79 23.52 8.74
C ASN A 2 51.60 22.33 9.29
N VAL A 3 50.82 21.29 9.67
CA VAL A 3 50.80 19.89 9.17
C VAL A 3 52.13 19.21 8.78
N LYS A 4 52.51 18.19 9.56
CA LYS A 4 52.72 16.77 9.17
C LYS A 4 53.63 16.08 10.21
N LYS A 5 53.05 15.18 11.02
CA LYS A 5 53.78 14.07 11.63
C LYS A 5 53.00 12.80 11.41
N MET A 6 53.57 11.93 10.57
CA MET A 6 53.36 10.49 10.64
C MET A 6 53.71 10.02 12.06
N LEU A 7 52.92 9.10 12.62
CA LEU A 7 53.39 7.75 12.98
C LEU A 7 52.24 6.94 13.62
N ASN A 8 52.06 5.75 13.05
CA ASN A 8 51.72 4.49 13.71
C ASN A 8 50.46 4.42 14.58
N PHE A 9 49.47 3.68 14.06
CA PHE A 9 48.82 2.68 14.88
C PHE A 9 49.04 1.28 14.29
N LYS A 10 49.69 0.46 15.11
CA LYS A 10 49.90 -0.96 14.94
C LYS A 10 48.54 -1.66 14.86
N SER A 11 48.50 -2.71 14.04
CA SER A 11 47.47 -3.74 14.11
C SER A 11 47.44 -4.34 15.51
N THR A 12 46.34 -4.14 16.22
CA THR A 12 45.90 -5.01 17.29
C THR A 12 44.50 -5.49 16.92
N SER A 13 44.44 -6.79 16.69
CA SER A 13 43.23 -7.60 16.56
C SER A 13 42.27 -7.33 17.72
N CYS A 14 41.18 -6.61 17.44
CA CYS A 14 39.90 -6.82 18.11
C CYS A 14 38.99 -7.39 17.03
N GLY A 15 38.85 -8.71 17.01
CA GLY A 15 37.78 -9.35 16.26
C GLY A 15 36.47 -8.99 16.93
N TYR A 16 35.78 -8.00 16.38
CA TYR A 16 34.33 -8.02 16.42
C TYR A 16 33.92 -9.08 15.40
N GLN A 17 33.38 -10.20 15.87
CA GLN A 17 32.42 -10.94 15.05
C GLN A 17 31.26 -9.97 14.83
N ILE A 18 31.30 -9.22 13.72
CA ILE A 18 30.09 -8.69 13.13
C ILE A 18 29.40 -9.94 12.58
N THR A 19 28.51 -10.52 13.37
CA THR A 19 27.40 -11.28 12.80
C THR A 19 26.66 -10.28 11.93
N MET A 20 26.93 -10.28 10.62
CA MET A 20 26.10 -9.53 9.68
C MET A 20 24.70 -10.09 9.82
N ASP A 21 23.76 -9.21 10.11
CA ASP A 21 22.34 -9.51 10.01
C ASP A 21 22.08 -10.16 8.64
N PRO A 22 21.44 -11.34 8.57
CA PRO A 22 21.09 -11.98 7.30
C PRO A 22 20.29 -11.03 6.39
N MET A 23 19.55 -10.05 6.91
CA MET A 23 18.89 -9.01 6.12
C MET A 23 19.90 -8.09 5.43
N LEU A 24 20.97 -7.68 6.13
CA LEU A 24 22.05 -6.83 5.60
C LEU A 24 22.83 -7.52 4.47
N ALA A 25 23.09 -8.83 4.62
CA ALA A 25 23.74 -9.62 3.57
C ALA A 25 22.84 -9.80 2.32
N LYS A 26 21.52 -9.90 2.51
CA LYS A 26 20.52 -10.02 1.43
C LYS A 26 20.34 -8.71 0.65
N ILE A 27 20.41 -7.57 1.32
CA ILE A 27 20.26 -6.23 0.70
C ILE A 27 21.48 -5.87 -0.18
N ILE A 28 22.70 -6.22 0.25
CA ILE A 28 23.94 -5.93 -0.50
C ILE A 28 23.95 -6.59 -1.89
N VAL A 29 23.26 -7.73 -2.07
CA VAL A 29 23.17 -8.43 -3.36
C VAL A 29 22.23 -7.70 -4.34
N VAL A 30 21.17 -7.05 -3.85
CA VAL A 30 20.17 -6.34 -4.67
C VAL A 30 20.72 -5.04 -5.25
N ILE A 31 21.55 -4.32 -4.49
CA ILE A 31 22.17 -3.03 -4.88
C ILE A 31 23.03 -3.15 -6.16
N VAL A 32 23.50 -4.35 -6.52
CA VAL A 32 24.36 -4.57 -7.69
C VAL A 32 23.58 -4.54 -9.02
N THR A 33 22.24 -4.47 -9.00
CA THR A 33 21.41 -4.76 -10.19
C THR A 33 20.51 -3.63 -10.70
N TYR A 34 20.31 -2.51 -9.99
CA TYR A 34 19.44 -1.42 -10.42
C TYR A 34 20.20 -0.07 -10.55
N LEU A 35 20.31 0.40 -11.79
CA LEU A 35 20.88 1.66 -12.30
C LEU A 35 19.85 2.13 -13.34
N GLN A 36 19.25 3.33 -13.42
CA GLN A 36 19.62 4.72 -13.12
C GLN A 36 18.32 5.57 -12.87
N CYS A 37 18.44 6.78 -12.29
CA CYS A 37 17.36 7.78 -12.11
C CYS A 37 17.84 9.21 -12.47
N ALA A 38 16.91 10.12 -12.82
CA ALA A 38 17.01 11.59 -12.62
C ALA A 38 15.64 12.30 -12.80
N TYR A 39 15.34 13.31 -11.96
CA TYR A 39 14.16 14.20 -12.01
C TYR A 39 14.54 15.60 -12.54
N ALA A 40 13.69 16.19 -13.41
CA ALA A 40 13.71 17.60 -13.85
C ALA A 40 12.29 18.03 -14.32
N GLU A 41 11.92 19.31 -14.15
CA GLU A 41 10.58 19.88 -14.47
C GLU A 41 10.26 19.95 -15.98
N GLU A 42 11.30 19.88 -16.83
CA GLU A 42 11.19 19.53 -18.26
C GLU A 42 12.21 18.41 -18.49
N TYR A 43 11.83 17.35 -19.20
CA TYR A 43 12.73 16.24 -19.48
C TYR A 43 12.84 15.96 -20.98
N THR A 44 14.05 15.59 -21.40
CA THR A 44 14.36 15.23 -22.79
C THR A 44 14.55 13.73 -22.93
N VAL A 45 13.87 13.12 -23.89
CA VAL A 45 13.97 11.68 -24.17
C VAL A 45 14.85 11.44 -25.40
N GLY A 46 15.68 10.38 -25.36
CA GLY A 46 16.56 9.97 -26.48
C GLY A 46 18.08 10.07 -26.23
N TRP A 47 18.53 10.15 -24.96
CA TRP A 47 19.93 10.37 -24.59
C TRP A 47 20.54 9.21 -23.78
N ASN A 48 21.81 8.87 -24.02
CA ASN A 48 22.61 7.94 -23.18
C ASN A 48 23.75 8.70 -22.50
N ALA A 49 23.81 8.65 -21.17
CA ALA A 49 24.80 9.40 -20.38
C ALA A 49 26.19 8.71 -20.33
N ASN A 50 27.21 9.50 -20.70
CA ASN A 50 28.66 9.39 -20.45
C ASN A 50 29.27 8.04 -19.98
N ILE A 51 29.95 7.34 -20.90
CA ILE A 51 31.05 6.42 -20.57
C ILE A 51 32.37 7.20 -20.65
N PRO A 52 33.18 7.29 -19.58
CA PRO A 52 34.48 7.94 -19.64
C PRO A 52 35.41 7.26 -20.66
N GLY A 53 35.81 7.98 -21.71
CA GLY A 53 36.86 7.55 -22.65
C GLY A 53 36.41 7.21 -24.08
N VAL A 54 35.14 7.40 -24.45
CA VAL A 54 34.65 7.15 -25.83
C VAL A 54 34.13 8.46 -26.46
N PRO A 55 34.62 8.89 -27.65
CA PRO A 55 34.03 10.01 -28.38
C PRO A 55 32.79 9.59 -29.21
N GLN A 56 31.71 10.37 -29.02
CA GLN A 56 30.44 10.54 -29.78
C GLN A 56 29.29 9.51 -29.68
N MET A 57 28.33 9.87 -28.82
CA MET A 57 26.88 10.14 -29.00
C MET A 57 26.10 9.38 -30.10
N VAL A 58 25.17 8.53 -29.65
CA VAL A 58 24.17 7.83 -30.44
C VAL A 58 22.78 8.23 -29.92
N CYS A 59 22.00 8.96 -30.71
CA CYS A 59 20.58 9.24 -30.43
C CYS A 59 19.76 7.98 -30.75
N THR A 60 18.91 7.56 -29.82
CA THR A 60 18.01 6.42 -30.04
C THR A 60 16.77 6.92 -30.78
N GLY A 61 16.41 6.30 -31.91
CA GLY A 61 15.30 6.72 -32.78
C GLY A 61 13.89 6.51 -32.20
N VAL A 62 13.69 6.71 -30.90
CA VAL A 62 12.40 6.61 -30.19
C VAL A 62 11.74 8.00 -30.25
N GLY A 63 11.10 8.28 -31.39
CA GLY A 63 10.52 9.60 -31.71
C GLY A 63 9.31 10.00 -30.86
N GLU A 64 8.64 11.08 -31.31
CA GLU A 64 7.45 11.80 -30.77
C GLU A 64 6.46 11.06 -29.84
N LEU A 65 6.36 9.74 -29.94
CA LEU A 65 5.50 8.87 -29.13
C LEU A 65 5.77 8.97 -27.61
N SER A 66 7.00 9.27 -27.20
CA SER A 66 7.39 9.22 -25.77
C SER A 66 6.71 10.27 -24.88
N CYS A 67 6.34 11.45 -25.38
CA CYS A 67 5.60 12.42 -24.55
C CYS A 67 4.13 12.03 -24.42
N THR A 68 3.53 11.59 -25.52
CA THR A 68 2.11 11.20 -25.59
C THR A 68 1.79 9.90 -24.86
N GLU A 69 2.74 8.97 -24.73
CA GLU A 69 2.60 7.74 -23.92
C GLU A 69 2.56 8.03 -22.41
N ASN A 70 3.16 9.14 -21.98
CA ASN A 70 3.15 9.59 -20.58
C ASN A 70 2.02 10.61 -20.28
N GLY A 71 1.18 10.94 -21.25
CA GLY A 71 0.10 11.92 -21.08
C GLY A 71 0.55 13.39 -21.03
N ASP A 72 1.82 13.66 -21.35
CA ASP A 72 2.45 14.97 -21.34
C ASP A 72 2.29 15.70 -22.68
N THR A 73 2.45 17.02 -22.67
CA THR A 73 2.32 17.84 -23.88
C THR A 73 3.65 17.89 -24.62
N LEU A 74 3.66 17.53 -25.90
CA LEU A 74 4.85 17.68 -26.75
C LEU A 74 5.18 19.17 -26.91
N VAL A 75 6.37 19.59 -26.44
CA VAL A 75 6.83 20.98 -26.52
C VAL A 75 7.60 21.20 -27.82
N SER A 76 8.57 20.33 -28.12
CA SER A 76 9.37 20.44 -29.34
C SER A 76 10.05 19.14 -29.75
N VAL A 77 10.38 19.05 -31.04
CA VAL A 77 11.16 17.96 -31.64
C VAL A 77 12.35 18.58 -32.37
N THR A 78 13.56 18.12 -32.07
CA THR A 78 14.78 18.61 -32.71
C THR A 78 15.63 17.46 -33.24
N ASN A 79 16.34 17.72 -34.34
CA ASN A 79 17.28 16.77 -34.96
C ASN A 79 18.74 17.14 -34.62
N GLU A 80 18.94 18.11 -33.72
CA GLU A 80 20.22 18.69 -33.37
C GLU A 80 20.15 19.13 -31.89
N ASP A 81 21.18 18.81 -31.11
CA ASP A 81 21.38 19.36 -29.77
C ASP A 81 22.53 20.37 -29.80
N ALA A 82 22.31 21.56 -29.23
CA ALA A 82 23.27 22.66 -29.18
C ALA A 82 23.96 22.99 -30.54
N GLY A 83 23.24 22.84 -31.66
CA GLY A 83 23.76 23.12 -33.02
C GLY A 83 24.65 22.03 -33.61
N THR A 84 24.68 20.83 -33.01
CA THR A 84 25.35 19.65 -33.57
C THR A 84 24.31 18.67 -34.14
N PRO A 85 24.35 18.35 -35.44
CA PRO A 85 23.37 17.45 -36.05
C PRO A 85 23.56 15.98 -35.64
N CYS A 86 22.45 15.29 -35.39
CA CYS A 86 22.41 13.85 -35.12
C CYS A 86 22.87 13.03 -36.34
N ILE A 87 23.59 11.92 -36.13
CA ILE A 87 24.19 11.10 -37.21
C ILE A 87 23.87 9.60 -36.98
N PRO A 88 23.21 8.84 -37.89
CA PRO A 88 21.88 8.97 -38.51
C PRO A 88 20.91 7.77 -38.22
N PRO A 89 19.56 7.92 -38.24
CA PRO A 89 18.73 9.07 -37.86
C PRO A 89 18.03 8.86 -36.50
N GLY A 90 18.02 9.88 -35.64
CA GLY A 90 17.30 9.92 -34.36
C GLY A 90 16.87 11.34 -34.02
N VAL A 91 15.84 11.51 -33.20
CA VAL A 91 15.25 12.82 -32.81
C VAL A 91 15.30 12.98 -31.29
N ILE A 92 15.37 14.21 -30.81
CA ILE A 92 15.27 14.56 -29.39
C ILE A 92 13.92 15.24 -29.16
N VAL A 93 13.21 14.79 -28.13
CA VAL A 93 11.84 15.23 -27.82
C VAL A 93 11.81 15.87 -26.44
N THR A 94 11.16 17.03 -26.31
CA THR A 94 10.93 17.74 -25.04
C THR A 94 9.45 17.68 -24.66
N CYS A 95 9.13 17.31 -23.42
CA CYS A 95 7.76 17.17 -22.90
C CYS A 95 7.49 18.15 -21.74
N ASP A 96 6.27 18.70 -21.67
CA ASP A 96 5.75 19.54 -20.57
C ASP A 96 4.70 18.75 -19.77
N GLU A 97 4.80 18.81 -18.44
CA GLU A 97 3.86 18.17 -17.52
C GLU A 97 2.49 18.86 -17.56
N ARG A 98 1.40 18.08 -17.57
CA ARG A 98 0.03 18.62 -17.68
C ARG A 98 -0.47 19.23 -16.35
N GLU A 99 -1.04 20.43 -16.41
CA GLU A 99 -1.81 21.01 -15.29
C GLU A 99 -3.04 20.14 -14.95
N THR A 100 -3.23 19.86 -13.66
CA THR A 100 -4.33 19.04 -13.12
C THR A 100 -5.70 19.58 -13.52
N VAL A 101 -6.48 18.77 -14.25
CA VAL A 101 -7.86 19.10 -14.60
C VAL A 101 -8.76 18.78 -13.40
N PRO A 102 -9.74 19.65 -13.05
CA PRO A 102 -10.66 19.41 -11.95
C PRO A 102 -11.35 18.05 -12.05
N ASN A 103 -11.21 17.24 -10.99
CA ASN A 103 -11.63 15.85 -10.90
C ASN A 103 -13.15 15.66 -11.10
N GLU A 104 -13.52 14.89 -12.13
CA GLU A 104 -14.84 14.24 -12.23
C GLU A 104 -14.84 12.92 -11.43
N VAL A 105 -15.96 12.63 -10.77
CA VAL A 105 -16.13 11.66 -9.67
C VAL A 105 -16.17 10.20 -10.15
N TRP A 106 -15.40 9.30 -9.51
CA TRP A 106 -15.38 7.84 -9.76
C TRP A 106 -16.41 7.06 -8.92
N LYS A 107 -17.10 6.08 -9.53
CA LYS A 107 -18.01 5.11 -8.86
C LYS A 107 -18.04 3.77 -9.61
N GLY A 108 -17.47 2.66 -9.11
CA GLY A 108 -17.59 1.32 -9.74
C GLY A 108 -16.42 0.33 -9.51
N THR A 109 -16.50 -0.89 -10.09
CA THR A 109 -15.60 -2.05 -9.88
C THR A 109 -14.30 -2.07 -10.70
N ALA A 110 -13.22 -2.56 -10.08
CA ALA A 110 -11.79 -2.57 -10.48
C ALA A 110 -11.47 -2.76 -11.99
N PRO A 111 -10.35 -2.18 -12.47
CA PRO A 111 -10.15 -1.89 -13.89
C PRO A 111 -9.91 -3.15 -14.73
N PHE A 112 -10.69 -3.30 -15.79
CA PHE A 112 -10.33 -4.21 -16.87
C PHE A 112 -9.13 -3.63 -17.64
N CYS A 113 -8.08 -4.43 -17.81
CA CYS A 113 -7.16 -4.26 -18.93
C CYS A 113 -7.79 -4.90 -20.16
N HIS A 114 -7.90 -4.17 -21.27
CA HIS A 114 -8.58 -4.60 -22.50
C HIS A 114 -10.10 -4.90 -22.40
N PRO A 115 -10.92 -4.04 -21.79
CA PRO A 115 -12.36 -4.20 -21.89
C PRO A 115 -12.79 -4.03 -23.36
N SER A 116 -13.54 -4.98 -23.89
CA SER A 116 -14.29 -4.75 -25.13
C SER A 116 -15.17 -3.50 -24.95
N ALA A 117 -15.59 -2.89 -26.05
CA ALA A 117 -16.52 -1.75 -25.98
C ALA A 117 -17.81 -2.06 -25.19
N THR A 118 -18.16 -3.35 -25.06
CA THR A 118 -19.35 -3.89 -24.40
C THR A 118 -19.09 -4.52 -23.02
N ALA A 119 -17.86 -4.48 -22.49
CA ALA A 119 -17.49 -5.29 -21.32
C ALA A 119 -18.38 -5.09 -20.09
N CYS A 120 -18.88 -3.86 -19.86
CA CYS A 120 -19.83 -3.58 -18.78
C CYS A 120 -21.24 -4.12 -19.09
N ASP A 121 -21.71 -3.94 -20.32
CA ASP A 121 -23.01 -4.45 -20.77
C ASP A 121 -23.06 -5.98 -20.69
N ASP A 122 -21.98 -6.67 -21.07
CA ASP A 122 -21.85 -8.13 -20.99
C ASP A 122 -21.94 -8.64 -19.53
N ALA A 123 -21.54 -7.81 -18.56
CA ALA A 123 -21.66 -8.08 -17.13
C ALA A 123 -23.01 -7.63 -16.51
N SER A 124 -23.96 -7.15 -17.33
CA SER A 124 -25.22 -6.51 -16.87
C SER A 124 -24.98 -5.31 -15.94
N MET A 125 -23.87 -4.62 -16.16
CA MET A 125 -23.44 -3.44 -15.42
C MET A 125 -23.45 -2.22 -16.35
N ASP A 126 -23.60 -1.02 -15.79
CA ASP A 126 -23.50 0.21 -16.58
C ASP A 126 -22.04 0.67 -16.67
N GLU A 127 -21.62 1.15 -17.84
CA GLU A 127 -20.31 1.81 -18.02
C GLU A 127 -20.32 3.17 -17.32
N VAL A 128 -19.38 3.39 -16.42
CA VAL A 128 -19.33 4.63 -15.61
C VAL A 128 -18.17 5.54 -16.00
N LEU A 129 -17.02 5.00 -16.40
CA LEU A 129 -15.86 5.80 -16.78
C LEU A 129 -14.88 5.04 -17.69
N THR A 130 -14.20 5.79 -18.58
CA THR A 130 -13.02 5.35 -19.34
C THR A 130 -11.87 6.31 -19.02
N ALA A 131 -10.80 5.85 -18.39
CA ALA A 131 -9.66 6.70 -18.01
C ALA A 131 -8.39 6.31 -18.74
N ARG A 132 -7.55 7.33 -19.05
CA ARG A 132 -6.21 7.11 -19.59
C ARG A 132 -5.16 7.03 -18.48
N CYS A 133 -4.30 6.02 -18.53
CA CYS A 133 -3.22 5.78 -17.58
C CYS A 133 -2.32 7.02 -17.42
N ASP A 134 -2.23 7.61 -16.22
CA ASP A 134 -1.39 8.78 -15.92
C ASP A 134 -0.34 8.53 -14.82
N GLY A 135 -0.11 7.26 -14.46
CA GLY A 135 1.02 6.80 -13.64
C GLY A 135 0.98 7.19 -12.15
N ARG A 136 0.08 8.09 -11.72
CA ARG A 136 -0.02 8.56 -10.32
C ARG A 136 -1.02 7.77 -9.48
N ASP A 137 -2.00 7.11 -10.12
CA ASP A 137 -3.12 6.43 -9.45
C ASP A 137 -3.07 4.88 -9.51
N GLY A 138 -1.87 4.30 -9.65
CA GLY A 138 -1.68 2.85 -9.75
C GLY A 138 -1.31 2.38 -11.17
N ALA A 139 -0.59 1.25 -11.24
CA ALA A 139 0.14 0.79 -12.41
C ALA A 139 -0.68 0.77 -13.73
N CYS A 140 0.02 1.06 -14.84
CA CYS A 140 -0.47 0.84 -16.20
C CYS A 140 -0.71 -0.66 -16.46
N CYS A 141 -1.60 -0.99 -17.40
CA CYS A 141 -1.64 -2.33 -17.96
C CYS A 141 -0.28 -2.68 -18.60
N TRP A 142 0.22 -3.89 -18.36
CA TRP A 142 1.55 -4.40 -18.79
C TRP A 142 1.90 -4.17 -20.27
N ALA A 143 0.89 -3.95 -21.13
CA ALA A 143 1.05 -3.73 -22.56
C ALA A 143 1.40 -2.28 -22.99
N GLY A 144 1.55 -1.32 -22.07
CA GLY A 144 1.87 0.07 -22.45
C GLY A 144 0.75 0.78 -23.21
N LEU A 145 -0.50 0.36 -23.00
CA LEU A 145 -1.68 0.88 -23.69
C LEU A 145 -2.56 1.72 -22.76
N PRO A 146 -3.26 2.74 -23.29
CA PRO A 146 -3.65 3.86 -22.47
C PRO A 146 -4.95 3.70 -21.69
N GLU A 147 -5.83 2.71 -21.89
CA GLU A 147 -7.24 2.81 -21.41
C GLU A 147 -7.66 1.75 -20.35
N LYS A 148 -8.28 2.21 -19.25
CA LYS A 148 -8.98 1.42 -18.21
C LYS A 148 -10.50 1.69 -18.31
N LYS A 149 -11.38 0.67 -18.19
CA LYS A 149 -12.84 0.87 -18.04
C LYS A 149 -13.38 0.35 -16.72
N LEU A 150 -14.42 1.03 -16.23
CA LEU A 150 -15.11 0.79 -14.97
C LEU A 150 -16.59 0.46 -15.19
N CYS A 151 -17.10 -0.55 -14.48
CA CYS A 151 -18.49 -0.99 -14.56
C CYS A 151 -19.18 -0.89 -13.18
N TYR A 152 -20.50 -0.68 -13.16
CA TYR A 152 -21.29 -0.59 -11.91
C TYR A 152 -22.55 -1.47 -11.96
N PRO A 153 -22.89 -2.23 -10.90
CA PRO A 153 -24.14 -3.00 -10.84
C PRO A 153 -25.38 -2.10 -10.94
N ARG A 154 -26.34 -2.43 -11.81
CA ARG A 154 -27.58 -1.65 -11.91
C ARG A 154 -28.38 -1.68 -10.61
N ASP A 155 -28.87 -0.53 -10.16
CA ASP A 155 -29.72 -0.41 -8.96
C ASP A 155 -30.89 -1.41 -9.01
N GLY A 156 -31.02 -2.22 -7.96
CA GLY A 156 -32.08 -3.23 -7.84
C GLY A 156 -31.88 -4.50 -8.68
N VAL A 157 -30.71 -4.68 -9.30
CA VAL A 157 -30.33 -5.90 -10.01
C VAL A 157 -29.19 -6.57 -9.26
N ASN A 158 -29.43 -7.76 -8.73
CA ASN A 158 -28.34 -8.57 -8.18
C ASN A 158 -27.38 -8.93 -9.31
N PRO A 159 -26.06 -8.76 -9.14
CA PRO A 159 -25.07 -9.30 -10.06
C PRO A 159 -25.34 -10.80 -10.28
N ILE A 160 -25.18 -11.27 -11.51
CA ILE A 160 -25.36 -12.69 -11.81
C ILE A 160 -24.28 -13.46 -11.05
N GLU A 161 -24.69 -14.34 -10.14
CA GLU A 161 -23.81 -15.38 -9.60
C GLU A 161 -23.35 -16.26 -10.76
N VAL A 162 -22.08 -16.13 -11.15
CA VAL A 162 -21.47 -17.03 -12.13
C VAL A 162 -21.04 -18.28 -11.37
N PRO A 163 -21.63 -19.46 -11.65
CA PRO A 163 -21.19 -20.69 -11.02
C PRO A 163 -19.72 -20.95 -11.43
N PRO A 164 -18.89 -21.55 -10.57
CA PRO A 164 -17.55 -21.98 -10.96
C PRO A 164 -17.67 -23.11 -11.99
N ILE A 165 -17.60 -22.78 -13.29
CA ILE A 165 -17.91 -23.73 -14.38
C ILE A 165 -16.67 -24.44 -14.92
N ASN A 166 -15.44 -24.10 -14.50
CA ASN A 166 -14.25 -24.76 -15.05
C ASN A 166 -13.08 -24.94 -14.07
N THR A 167 -12.39 -26.09 -14.17
CA THR A 167 -11.29 -26.52 -13.29
C THR A 167 -9.90 -26.46 -13.96
N GLY A 168 -9.76 -25.66 -15.02
CA GLY A 168 -8.48 -25.44 -15.71
C GLY A 168 -7.45 -24.71 -14.85
N LEU A 169 -6.18 -24.79 -15.24
CA LEU A 169 -5.04 -24.15 -14.56
C LEU A 169 -5.24 -22.62 -14.40
N GLU A 170 -5.94 -21.97 -15.34
CA GLU A 170 -6.23 -20.54 -15.31
C GLU A 170 -7.29 -20.16 -14.25
N CYS A 171 -8.37 -20.94 -14.11
CA CYS A 171 -9.33 -20.73 -13.01
C CYS A 171 -8.71 -21.02 -11.65
N ALA A 172 -7.76 -21.96 -11.57
CA ALA A 172 -7.02 -22.21 -10.34
C ALA A 172 -6.20 -20.96 -9.91
N MET A 173 -5.72 -20.15 -10.86
CA MET A 173 -5.04 -18.89 -10.56
C MET A 173 -5.99 -17.83 -10.00
N CYS A 174 -7.23 -17.71 -10.52
CA CYS A 174 -8.22 -16.81 -9.94
C CYS A 174 -8.50 -17.15 -8.48
N ASN A 175 -8.65 -18.45 -8.18
CA ASN A 175 -8.93 -18.92 -6.82
C ASN A 175 -7.79 -18.62 -5.84
N VAL A 176 -6.51 -18.64 -6.27
CA VAL A 176 -5.37 -18.25 -5.40
C VAL A 176 -5.56 -16.83 -4.85
N PHE A 177 -6.11 -15.93 -5.64
CA PHE A 177 -6.38 -14.54 -5.26
C PHE A 177 -7.80 -14.31 -4.72
N GLY A 178 -8.60 -15.36 -4.55
CA GLY A 178 -10.00 -15.24 -4.10
C GLY A 178 -10.92 -14.60 -5.15
N PHE A 179 -10.51 -14.61 -6.42
CA PHE A 179 -11.27 -14.05 -7.54
C PHE A 179 -12.17 -15.11 -8.17
N ILE A 180 -13.31 -14.67 -8.69
CA ILE A 180 -14.29 -15.52 -9.36
C ILE A 180 -13.81 -15.77 -10.79
N CYS A 181 -13.66 -17.04 -11.16
CA CYS A 181 -13.37 -17.41 -12.54
C CYS A 181 -14.64 -17.34 -13.41
N ASN A 182 -14.63 -16.52 -14.45
CA ASN A 182 -15.66 -16.48 -15.48
C ASN A 182 -15.06 -16.88 -16.85
N THR A 183 -15.48 -18.01 -17.41
CA THR A 183 -15.10 -18.42 -18.76
C THR A 183 -16.18 -17.96 -19.74
N THR A 184 -15.85 -17.04 -20.65
CA THR A 184 -16.74 -16.70 -21.77
C THR A 184 -16.35 -17.53 -22.99
N THR A 185 -17.31 -18.19 -23.63
CA THR A 185 -17.10 -18.98 -24.86
C THR A 185 -17.02 -18.11 -26.13
N GLU A 186 -17.07 -16.79 -26.01
CA GLU A 186 -17.04 -15.85 -27.13
C GLU A 186 -15.94 -14.80 -26.87
N LEU A 187 -14.75 -15.05 -27.43
CA LEU A 187 -13.78 -14.00 -27.67
C LEU A 187 -13.33 -14.06 -29.12
N GLU A 188 -13.42 -12.91 -29.80
CA GLU A 188 -12.88 -12.70 -31.14
C GLU A 188 -11.34 -12.88 -31.14
N PRO A 189 -10.74 -13.26 -32.29
CA PRO A 189 -9.36 -13.76 -32.39
C PRO A 189 -8.23 -12.75 -32.08
N ASP A 190 -8.57 -11.53 -31.69
CA ASP A 190 -7.68 -10.38 -31.53
C ASP A 190 -7.52 -9.92 -30.06
N GLN A 191 -8.12 -10.61 -29.08
CA GLN A 191 -7.77 -10.45 -27.66
C GLN A 191 -6.64 -11.41 -27.26
N LEU A 192 -5.41 -10.89 -27.27
CA LEU A 192 -4.19 -11.57 -26.84
C LEU A 192 -4.17 -11.77 -25.32
N PHE A 193 -4.19 -13.02 -24.85
CA PHE A 193 -3.10 -13.64 -24.09
C PHE A 193 -3.05 -15.14 -24.40
N LEU A 194 -2.15 -15.49 -25.34
CA LEU A 194 -1.53 -16.79 -25.65
C LEU A 194 -2.33 -18.10 -25.37
N ASP A 195 -2.97 -18.62 -26.43
CA ASP A 195 -3.32 -20.04 -26.68
C ASP A 195 -3.87 -20.88 -25.50
N GLY A 196 -5.21 -20.91 -25.37
CA GLY A 196 -5.97 -21.94 -24.65
C GLY A 196 -7.13 -21.36 -23.83
N ASP A 197 -8.30 -21.97 -23.86
CA ASP A 197 -9.54 -21.63 -23.11
C ASP A 197 -9.42 -20.52 -22.02
N HIS A 198 -9.64 -19.26 -22.40
CA HIS A 198 -9.36 -18.08 -21.55
C HIS A 198 -10.32 -17.94 -20.35
N ALA A 199 -9.78 -17.86 -19.12
CA ALA A 199 -10.50 -17.47 -17.91
C ALA A 199 -10.39 -15.95 -17.63
N ARG A 200 -11.52 -15.28 -17.31
CA ARG A 200 -11.53 -13.95 -16.70
C ARG A 200 -11.59 -14.07 -15.18
N CYS A 201 -10.59 -13.54 -14.47
CA CYS A 201 -10.66 -13.42 -13.01
C CYS A 201 -11.39 -12.12 -12.65
N LEU A 202 -12.55 -12.23 -12.00
CA LEU A 202 -13.33 -11.11 -11.50
C LEU A 202 -13.10 -10.96 -10.00
N PRO A 203 -12.91 -9.74 -9.47
CA PRO A 203 -12.92 -9.55 -8.02
C PRO A 203 -14.29 -9.97 -7.45
N PRO A 204 -14.37 -10.34 -6.17
CA PRO A 204 -15.66 -10.61 -5.55
C PRO A 204 -16.59 -9.40 -5.67
N PRO A 205 -17.92 -9.62 -5.69
CA PRO A 205 -18.89 -8.54 -5.79
C PRO A 205 -18.66 -7.50 -4.68
N PRO A 206 -18.81 -6.19 -4.98
CA PRO A 206 -18.71 -5.15 -3.98
C PRO A 206 -19.66 -5.38 -2.81
N VAL A 207 -19.18 -5.06 -1.62
CA VAL A 207 -19.96 -5.12 -0.40
C VAL A 207 -20.82 -3.87 -0.28
N PRO A 208 -22.16 -4.00 -0.11
CA PRO A 208 -23.01 -2.85 0.16
C PRO A 208 -22.63 -2.17 1.48
N LEU A 209 -22.31 -0.86 1.42
CA LEU A 209 -21.96 -0.07 2.58
C LEU A 209 -23.20 0.52 3.27
N CYS A 210 -23.07 0.74 4.58
CA CYS A 210 -24.08 1.40 5.41
C CYS A 210 -23.69 2.86 5.63
N ASP A 211 -24.61 3.78 5.38
CA ASP A 211 -24.43 5.19 5.73
C ASP A 211 -24.69 5.43 7.22
N THR A 212 -23.84 6.24 7.83
CA THR A 212 -24.01 6.78 9.18
C THR A 212 -24.18 8.29 9.12
N GLU A 213 -24.62 8.92 10.20
CA GLU A 213 -24.90 10.36 10.21
C GLU A 213 -23.63 11.20 9.97
N TYR A 214 -23.79 12.43 9.47
CA TYR A 214 -22.64 13.29 9.12
C TYR A 214 -21.75 13.62 10.33
N ASN A 215 -22.31 13.59 11.54
CA ASN A 215 -21.61 13.84 12.80
C ASN A 215 -21.17 12.56 13.52
N GLU A 216 -21.37 11.39 12.91
CA GLU A 216 -20.80 10.11 13.33
C GLU A 216 -19.63 9.76 12.43
N LEU A 217 -18.56 9.18 12.96
CA LEU A 217 -17.42 8.75 12.18
C LEU A 217 -16.89 7.41 12.68
N ASN A 218 -16.78 6.45 11.76
CA ASN A 218 -16.17 5.15 11.99
C ASN A 218 -14.82 5.07 11.28
N VAL A 219 -13.74 4.90 12.02
CA VAL A 219 -12.36 4.88 11.51
C VAL A 219 -11.72 3.56 11.86
N ILE A 220 -11.21 2.84 10.86
CA ILE A 220 -10.43 1.62 11.07
C ILE A 220 -8.93 1.94 11.00
N SER A 221 -8.14 1.36 11.88
CA SER A 221 -6.69 1.19 11.69
C SER A 221 -6.39 -0.28 11.41
N TYR A 222 -5.65 -0.56 10.35
CA TYR A 222 -5.32 -1.93 9.95
C TYR A 222 -3.90 -2.03 9.37
N ASN A 223 -3.01 -2.70 10.11
CA ASN A 223 -1.73 -3.15 9.58
C ASN A 223 -1.98 -4.35 8.64
N ALA A 224 -1.68 -4.19 7.36
CA ALA A 224 -1.95 -5.18 6.32
C ALA A 224 -0.83 -6.23 6.16
N TYR A 225 0.29 -6.06 6.87
CA TYR A 225 1.44 -6.96 6.83
C TYR A 225 1.97 -7.23 5.41
N GLU A 226 2.02 -6.25 4.50
CA GLU A 226 2.63 -6.41 3.15
C GLU A 226 4.17 -6.34 3.22
N ILE A 227 4.77 -7.00 4.21
CA ILE A 227 6.21 -7.00 4.43
C ILE A 227 6.97 -7.21 3.11
N PRO A 228 8.00 -6.38 2.80
CA PRO A 228 8.74 -6.50 1.55
C PRO A 228 9.24 -7.91 1.29
N TYR A 229 9.13 -8.40 0.04
CA TYR A 229 9.49 -9.78 -0.32
C TYR A 229 10.94 -10.16 0.00
N VAL A 230 11.84 -9.17 0.09
CA VAL A 230 13.23 -9.39 0.53
C VAL A 230 13.33 -9.89 1.98
N ALA A 231 12.33 -9.61 2.82
CA ALA A 231 12.23 -10.08 4.18
C ALA A 231 11.54 -11.45 4.26
N GLY A 232 10.56 -11.75 3.38
CA GLY A 232 10.00 -13.10 3.26
C GLY A 232 8.75 -13.18 2.38
N GLN A 233 8.23 -14.41 2.23
CA GLN A 233 6.98 -14.72 1.54
C GLN A 233 5.95 -15.13 2.60
N PHE A 234 4.96 -14.28 2.83
CA PHE A 234 3.95 -14.44 3.88
C PHE A 234 2.54 -14.27 3.29
N GLY A 235 2.33 -14.77 2.07
CA GLY A 235 1.05 -14.67 1.37
C GLY A 235 0.58 -13.22 1.16
N GLN A 236 1.52 -12.27 1.01
CA GLN A 236 1.21 -10.84 0.99
C GLN A 236 0.12 -10.51 -0.05
N ARG A 237 0.26 -11.04 -1.28
CA ARG A 237 -0.71 -10.81 -2.35
C ARG A 237 -2.03 -11.48 -2.05
N GLU A 238 -2.00 -12.76 -1.70
CA GLU A 238 -3.18 -13.58 -1.43
C GLU A 238 -4.04 -12.98 -0.32
N ARG A 239 -3.42 -12.40 0.72
CA ARG A 239 -4.10 -11.68 1.79
C ARG A 239 -4.66 -10.34 1.33
N LEU A 240 -3.86 -9.51 0.67
CA LEU A 240 -4.28 -8.19 0.15
C LEU A 240 -5.47 -8.26 -0.79
N CYS A 241 -5.59 -9.32 -1.59
CA CYS A 241 -6.76 -9.53 -2.45
C CYS A 241 -8.07 -9.68 -1.68
N ARG A 242 -8.01 -10.21 -0.46
CA ARG A 242 -9.18 -10.56 0.37
C ARG A 242 -9.54 -9.48 1.38
N ILE A 243 -8.54 -8.70 1.83
CA ILE A 243 -8.70 -7.69 2.89
C ILE A 243 -9.87 -6.74 2.62
N PRO A 244 -9.99 -6.06 1.44
CA PRO A 244 -11.05 -5.07 1.23
C PRO A 244 -12.47 -5.62 1.40
N ASN A 245 -12.80 -6.74 0.73
CA ASN A 245 -14.14 -7.32 0.84
C ASN A 245 -14.42 -7.83 2.25
N ARG A 246 -13.49 -8.59 2.84
CA ARG A 246 -13.68 -9.14 4.20
C ARG A 246 -13.87 -8.03 5.24
N LEU A 247 -13.06 -6.97 5.17
CA LEU A 247 -13.14 -5.84 6.09
C LEU A 247 -14.49 -5.14 5.99
N LEU A 248 -15.02 -4.97 4.78
CA LEU A 248 -16.30 -4.28 4.56
C LEU A 248 -17.51 -5.16 4.82
N GLU A 249 -17.39 -6.48 4.69
CA GLU A 249 -18.41 -7.44 5.14
C GLU A 249 -18.58 -7.41 6.66
N GLU A 250 -17.48 -7.28 7.41
CA GLU A 250 -17.50 -7.19 8.87
C GLU A 250 -17.84 -5.78 9.37
N HIS A 251 -17.43 -4.73 8.63
CA HIS A 251 -17.60 -3.33 9.01
C HIS A 251 -18.20 -2.48 7.88
N PRO A 252 -19.44 -2.75 7.42
CA PRO A 252 -20.06 -2.04 6.30
C PRO A 252 -20.30 -0.55 6.58
N GLY A 253 -20.30 -0.14 7.86
CA GLY A 253 -20.47 1.24 8.30
C GLY A 253 -19.17 2.04 8.44
N VAL A 254 -18.01 1.50 8.06
CA VAL A 254 -16.73 2.23 8.14
C VAL A 254 -16.72 3.43 7.17
N ASP A 255 -16.15 4.55 7.60
CA ASP A 255 -16.02 5.79 6.83
C ASP A 255 -14.61 6.01 6.29
N VAL A 256 -13.62 5.67 7.11
CA VAL A 256 -12.19 5.90 6.86
C VAL A 256 -11.39 4.68 7.29
N ILE A 257 -10.43 4.26 6.49
CA ILE A 257 -9.50 3.17 6.81
C ILE A 257 -8.08 3.72 6.72
N ILE A 258 -7.30 3.53 7.77
CA ILE A 258 -5.89 3.87 7.85
C ILE A 258 -5.13 2.57 7.72
N PHE A 259 -4.44 2.38 6.59
CA PHE A 259 -3.62 1.19 6.37
C PHE A 259 -2.18 1.44 6.81
N GLN A 260 -1.55 0.41 7.37
CA GLN A 260 -0.11 0.35 7.63
C GLN A 260 0.49 -0.85 6.88
N GLU A 261 1.80 -0.80 6.64
CA GLU A 261 2.56 -1.83 5.93
C GLU A 261 1.98 -2.19 4.56
N VAL A 262 1.64 -1.18 3.77
CA VAL A 262 1.27 -1.34 2.36
C VAL A 262 2.37 -0.73 1.50
N PHE A 263 3.36 -1.54 1.13
CA PHE A 263 4.59 -1.08 0.48
C PHE A 263 4.54 -1.20 -1.05
N LYS A 264 4.00 -2.29 -1.61
CA LYS A 264 3.84 -2.48 -3.06
C LYS A 264 2.40 -2.22 -3.50
N GLY A 265 1.44 -2.33 -2.58
CA GLY A 265 0.10 -1.79 -2.75
C GLY A 265 -0.84 -2.63 -3.61
N GLY A 266 -0.82 -3.97 -3.54
CA GLY A 266 -2.01 -4.71 -4.00
C GLY A 266 -1.90 -6.18 -4.40
N CYS A 267 -3.06 -6.66 -4.88
CA CYS A 267 -3.36 -8.01 -5.37
C CYS A 267 -2.77 -8.26 -6.77
N GLY A 268 -1.48 -8.01 -6.94
CA GLY A 268 -0.82 -8.08 -8.24
C GLY A 268 -0.68 -6.73 -8.91
N TYR A 269 0.09 -5.83 -8.27
CA TYR A 269 0.56 -4.58 -8.88
C TYR A 269 1.20 -4.80 -10.27
N GLU A 270 1.92 -5.91 -10.46
CA GLU A 270 2.47 -6.35 -11.76
C GLU A 270 1.39 -6.67 -12.81
N PHE A 271 0.19 -7.05 -12.38
CA PHE A 271 -0.95 -7.39 -13.25
C PHE A 271 -1.97 -6.25 -13.34
N GLY A 272 -1.69 -5.09 -12.73
CA GLY A 272 -2.51 -3.87 -12.84
C GLY A 272 -3.66 -3.75 -11.83
N VAL A 273 -3.68 -4.54 -10.75
CA VAL A 273 -4.70 -4.45 -9.68
C VAL A 273 -4.05 -4.08 -8.35
N SER A 274 -4.30 -2.85 -7.90
CA SER A 274 -3.84 -2.33 -6.61
C SER A 274 -4.84 -2.58 -5.49
N LEU A 275 -4.40 -2.43 -4.23
CA LEU A 275 -5.28 -2.42 -3.06
C LEU A 275 -6.29 -1.27 -3.15
N LYS A 276 -5.86 -0.11 -3.67
CA LYS A 276 -6.73 1.05 -3.89
C LYS A 276 -7.83 0.74 -4.91
N ASP A 277 -7.53 -0.02 -5.97
CA ASP A 277 -8.54 -0.45 -6.95
C ASP A 277 -9.61 -1.35 -6.31
N LEU A 278 -9.19 -2.26 -5.43
CA LEU A 278 -10.11 -3.14 -4.69
C LEU A 278 -10.96 -2.37 -3.67
N LEU A 279 -10.40 -1.35 -3.02
CA LEU A 279 -11.13 -0.45 -2.13
C LEU A 279 -12.12 0.44 -2.89
N ALA A 280 -11.71 0.97 -4.04
CA ALA A 280 -12.57 1.78 -4.92
C ALA A 280 -13.75 0.97 -5.45
N ALA A 281 -13.52 -0.29 -5.81
CA ALA A 281 -14.58 -1.23 -6.17
C ALA A 281 -15.64 -1.38 -5.08
N ASN A 282 -15.27 -1.17 -3.82
CA ASN A 282 -16.15 -1.23 -2.66
C ASN A 282 -16.59 0.15 -2.13
N GLY A 283 -16.41 1.23 -2.87
CA GLY A 283 -16.93 2.57 -2.52
C GLY A 283 -15.97 3.47 -1.73
N PHE A 284 -14.72 3.05 -1.52
CA PHE A 284 -13.65 3.92 -0.99
C PHE A 284 -12.89 4.54 -2.15
N ILE A 285 -13.27 5.73 -2.58
CA ILE A 285 -12.75 6.34 -3.82
C ILE A 285 -11.77 7.50 -3.59
N TYR A 286 -11.55 7.88 -2.32
CA TYR A 286 -10.63 8.94 -1.96
C TYR A 286 -9.46 8.35 -1.19
N PHE A 287 -8.25 8.64 -1.65
CA PHE A 287 -7.03 8.11 -1.05
C PHE A 287 -6.02 9.21 -0.86
N THR A 288 -5.20 9.08 0.19
CA THR A 288 -3.96 9.83 0.26
C THR A 288 -2.86 9.14 -0.54
N SER A 289 -1.80 9.89 -0.83
CA SER A 289 -0.50 9.32 -1.18
C SER A 289 0.02 8.39 -0.06
N ILE A 290 0.85 7.41 -0.41
CA ILE A 290 1.55 6.57 0.57
C ILE A 290 2.71 7.40 1.15
N VAL A 291 2.88 7.41 2.46
CA VAL A 291 3.93 8.22 3.09
C VAL A 291 5.33 7.80 2.62
N GLY A 292 6.09 8.78 2.13
CA GLY A 292 7.43 8.57 1.60
C GLY A 292 7.47 7.73 0.32
N ASP A 293 6.40 7.78 -0.49
CA ASP A 293 6.41 7.30 -1.87
C ASP A 293 6.50 8.51 -2.83
N PRO A 294 7.45 8.54 -3.80
CA PRO A 294 8.49 7.55 -4.04
C PRO A 294 9.54 7.49 -2.90
N PRO A 295 10.08 6.30 -2.60
CA PRO A 295 11.04 6.13 -1.51
C PRO A 295 12.42 6.72 -1.79
N GLU A 296 13.18 6.98 -0.73
CA GLU A 296 14.56 7.46 -0.80
C GLU A 296 15.51 6.32 -1.23
N THR A 297 15.56 6.07 -2.55
CA THR A 297 16.11 4.88 -3.19
C THR A 297 17.46 4.37 -2.64
N TYR A 298 18.35 5.26 -2.19
CA TYR A 298 19.71 4.90 -1.77
C TYR A 298 19.87 4.60 -0.28
N LEU A 299 18.98 5.12 0.57
CA LEU A 299 19.10 5.04 2.03
C LEU A 299 17.93 4.28 2.64
N ARG A 300 16.72 4.56 2.13
CA ARG A 300 15.44 4.04 2.62
C ARG A 300 14.62 3.56 1.42
N PRO A 301 14.95 2.39 0.86
CA PRO A 301 14.43 1.93 -0.43
C PRO A 301 12.94 1.55 -0.41
N PHE A 302 12.30 1.55 0.76
CA PHE A 302 10.88 1.25 0.90
C PHE A 302 10.15 2.47 1.46
N SER A 303 8.93 2.67 0.97
CA SER A 303 8.01 3.68 1.52
C SER A 303 7.72 3.41 3.00
N GLY A 304 7.05 4.33 3.70
CA GLY A 304 6.57 4.06 5.04
C GLY A 304 5.33 3.17 5.10
N GLY A 305 4.70 2.92 3.95
CA GLY A 305 3.59 1.98 3.79
C GLY A 305 2.29 2.40 4.49
N VAL A 306 2.11 3.69 4.78
CA VAL A 306 0.90 4.23 5.41
C VAL A 306 0.13 5.10 4.43
N PHE A 307 -1.16 4.85 4.29
CA PHE A 307 -2.09 5.73 3.57
C PHE A 307 -3.48 5.69 4.21
N ILE A 308 -4.30 6.69 3.90
CA ILE A 308 -5.70 6.79 4.33
C ILE A 308 -6.59 6.55 3.11
N ALA A 309 -7.57 5.66 3.26
CA ALA A 309 -8.69 5.48 2.33
C ALA A 309 -9.97 6.05 2.96
N SER A 310 -10.76 6.78 2.19
CA SER A 310 -12.02 7.35 2.64
C SER A 310 -13.14 7.16 1.61
N ARG A 311 -14.35 6.98 2.13
CA ARG A 311 -15.59 7.09 1.35
C ARG A 311 -15.93 8.54 1.00
N TRP A 312 -15.38 9.47 1.75
CA TRP A 312 -15.76 10.88 1.74
C TRP A 312 -14.63 11.74 1.16
N PRO A 313 -14.93 12.86 0.47
CA PRO A 313 -13.94 13.70 -0.16
C PRO A 313 -12.79 14.12 0.78
N ILE A 314 -11.55 13.89 0.34
CA ILE A 314 -10.35 14.45 0.94
C ILE A 314 -10.13 15.85 0.35
N LEU A 315 -10.39 16.89 1.14
CA LEU A 315 -10.26 18.29 0.75
C LEU A 315 -8.81 18.78 0.78
N LYS A 316 -7.98 18.16 1.62
CA LYS A 316 -6.54 18.44 1.74
C LYS A 316 -5.84 17.17 2.21
N GLU A 317 -4.75 16.82 1.56
CA GLU A 317 -3.78 15.86 2.07
C GLU A 317 -2.44 16.54 2.40
N ASP A 318 -1.67 15.94 3.29
CA ASP A 318 -0.29 16.30 3.59
C ASP A 318 0.42 15.09 4.20
N ALA A 319 1.76 15.08 4.21
CA ALA A 319 2.53 14.00 4.82
C ALA A 319 3.90 14.48 5.31
N THR A 320 4.46 13.78 6.30
CA THR A 320 5.86 13.95 6.71
C THR A 320 6.51 12.60 6.96
N VAL A 321 7.78 12.48 6.60
CA VAL A 321 8.62 11.30 6.88
C VAL A 321 9.40 11.57 8.17
N PHE A 322 9.51 10.56 9.04
CA PHE A 322 10.31 10.66 10.26
C PHE A 322 11.80 10.73 9.97
N GLY A 323 12.56 11.29 10.91
CA GLY A 323 14.01 11.22 10.90
C GLY A 323 14.54 9.77 10.84
N PRO A 324 15.72 9.53 10.25
CA PRO A 324 16.31 8.19 10.19
C PRO A 324 16.65 7.66 11.59
N VAL A 325 16.48 6.35 11.77
CA VAL A 325 16.59 5.65 13.06
C VAL A 325 17.71 4.62 13.03
N PRO A 326 18.36 4.30 14.16
CA PRO A 326 19.45 3.31 14.21
C PRO A 326 18.93 1.87 14.41
N THR A 327 17.84 1.51 13.73
CA THR A 327 17.14 0.21 13.85
C THR A 327 16.90 -0.37 12.45
N GLN A 328 16.25 -1.53 12.34
CA GLN A 328 15.88 -2.14 11.06
C GLN A 328 14.94 -1.24 10.24
N ASP A 329 14.14 -0.39 10.90
CA ASP A 329 13.26 0.58 10.24
C ASP A 329 14.02 1.68 9.49
N ILE A 330 15.36 1.74 9.58
CA ILE A 330 16.18 2.66 8.79
C ILE A 330 15.94 2.54 7.29
N TYR A 331 15.52 1.38 6.79
CA TYR A 331 15.26 1.16 5.36
C TYR A 331 13.88 1.64 4.90
N LEU A 332 13.04 2.11 5.82
CA LEU A 332 11.68 2.56 5.57
C LEU A 332 11.59 4.08 5.72
N THR A 333 10.87 4.75 4.82
CA THR A 333 10.48 6.15 5.00
C THR A 333 9.18 6.25 5.84
N LYS A 334 9.17 5.60 7.01
CA LYS A 334 8.04 5.68 7.98
C LYS A 334 7.74 7.13 8.33
N GLY A 335 6.47 7.45 8.58
CA GLY A 335 6.03 8.80 8.79
C GLY A 335 4.54 8.91 9.10
N VAL A 336 4.02 10.12 8.95
CA VAL A 336 2.62 10.47 9.21
C VAL A 336 1.99 10.95 7.90
N VAL A 337 0.79 10.48 7.62
CA VAL A 337 -0.07 11.01 6.56
C VAL A 337 -1.27 11.71 7.18
N TYR A 338 -1.76 12.77 6.54
CA TYR A 338 -2.87 13.58 7.00
C TYR A 338 -3.92 13.75 5.90
N ALA A 339 -5.20 13.67 6.29
CA ALA A 339 -6.33 13.95 5.43
C ALA A 339 -7.34 14.86 6.16
N LYS A 340 -7.72 15.97 5.51
CA LYS A 340 -8.91 16.76 5.83
C LYS A 340 -10.08 16.19 5.03
N ILE A 341 -11.04 15.58 5.70
CA ILE A 341 -12.17 14.88 5.07
C ILE A 341 -13.46 15.64 5.33
N GLU A 342 -14.30 15.78 4.30
CA GLU A 342 -15.67 16.31 4.44
C GLU A 342 -16.70 15.19 4.30
N LYS A 343 -17.34 14.82 5.41
CA LYS A 343 -18.46 13.87 5.39
C LYS A 343 -19.77 14.64 5.25
N SER A 344 -20.47 14.39 4.15
CA SER A 344 -21.75 15.04 3.83
C SER A 344 -22.87 14.02 3.67
N THR A 345 -23.96 14.21 4.42
CA THR A 345 -25.21 13.45 4.27
C THR A 345 -26.35 14.41 3.96
N ASN A 346 -27.57 13.89 3.81
CA ASN A 346 -28.76 14.74 3.64
C ASN A 346 -29.08 15.62 4.86
N SER A 347 -28.55 15.27 6.05
CA SER A 347 -28.80 15.95 7.32
C SER A 347 -27.74 17.01 7.65
N GLY A 348 -26.59 17.03 6.97
CA GLY A 348 -25.55 18.02 7.20
C GLY A 348 -24.20 17.65 6.58
N SER A 349 -23.19 18.50 6.82
CA SER A 349 -21.79 18.25 6.49
C SER A 349 -20.92 18.52 7.71
N LYS A 350 -19.86 17.73 7.90
CA LYS A 350 -18.84 17.94 8.93
C LYS A 350 -17.46 17.62 8.42
N ILE A 351 -16.51 18.45 8.84
CA ILE A 351 -15.08 18.27 8.59
C ILE A 351 -14.47 17.36 9.66
N TYR A 352 -13.59 16.46 9.25
CA TYR A 352 -12.79 15.61 10.12
C TYR A 352 -11.32 15.67 9.70
N HIS A 353 -10.42 15.66 10.68
CA HIS A 353 -8.97 15.63 10.46
C HIS A 353 -8.42 14.27 10.88
N ILE A 354 -7.90 13.51 9.93
CA ILE A 354 -7.40 12.15 10.16
C ILE A 354 -5.90 12.12 9.96
N PHE A 355 -5.18 11.59 10.94
CA PHE A 355 -3.74 11.34 10.89
C PHE A 355 -3.50 9.83 10.94
N GLY A 356 -2.78 9.32 9.95
CA GLY A 356 -2.35 7.92 9.88
C GLY A 356 -0.85 7.80 10.12
N THR A 357 -0.41 6.81 10.89
CA THR A 357 1.03 6.57 11.13
C THR A 357 1.34 5.09 11.36
N HIS A 358 2.61 4.72 11.26
CA HIS A 358 3.16 3.46 11.74
C HIS A 358 4.49 3.77 12.44
N LEU A 359 4.54 3.60 13.76
CA LEU A 359 5.73 3.94 14.55
C LEU A 359 6.80 2.85 14.50
N GLN A 360 7.93 3.12 15.13
CA GLN A 360 9.05 2.20 15.24
C GLN A 360 8.64 0.84 15.83
N PHE A 361 8.96 -0.24 15.10
CA PHE A 361 8.78 -1.62 15.55
C PHE A 361 9.76 -2.02 16.67
N SER A 362 9.43 -3.02 17.49
CA SER A 362 10.37 -3.62 18.47
C SER A 362 10.49 -5.14 18.25
N PRO A 363 11.69 -5.67 17.98
CA PRO A 363 11.91 -7.12 17.90
C PRO A 363 11.60 -7.83 19.22
N ASN A 364 11.10 -9.06 19.12
CA ASN A 364 10.95 -9.95 20.26
C ASN A 364 12.32 -10.19 20.92
N GLU A 365 12.34 -10.33 22.24
CA GLU A 365 13.53 -10.63 23.07
C GLU A 365 14.59 -9.51 23.19
N GLU A 366 14.44 -8.38 22.50
CA GLU A 366 15.37 -7.25 22.60
C GLU A 366 15.04 -6.27 23.75
N ASP A 367 16.05 -5.50 24.20
CA ASP A 367 15.84 -4.39 25.13
C ASP A 367 15.06 -3.27 24.42
N HIS A 368 13.80 -3.08 24.85
CA HIS A 368 12.90 -2.07 24.31
C HIS A 368 13.39 -0.62 24.50
N THR A 369 14.42 -0.36 25.31
CA THR A 369 14.89 1.01 25.63
C THR A 369 15.22 1.85 24.39
N LEU A 370 15.94 1.27 23.43
CA LEU A 370 16.29 1.98 22.18
C LEU A 370 15.03 2.31 21.37
N TYR A 371 14.17 1.32 21.16
CA TYR A 371 12.96 1.43 20.35
C TYR A 371 11.93 2.38 20.98
N ASN A 372 11.76 2.32 22.31
CA ASN A 372 10.95 3.26 23.09
C ASN A 372 11.46 4.69 22.92
N GLY A 373 12.78 4.90 22.96
CA GLY A 373 13.40 6.20 22.72
C GLY A 373 13.12 6.74 21.32
N VAL A 374 13.12 5.87 20.30
CA VAL A 374 12.75 6.26 18.93
C VAL A 374 11.26 6.64 18.83
N ARG A 375 10.35 5.87 19.44
CA ARG A 375 8.90 6.20 19.46
C ARG A 375 8.63 7.56 20.13
N VAL A 376 9.40 7.93 21.14
CA VAL A 376 9.33 9.27 21.76
C VAL A 376 9.70 10.37 20.76
N LEU A 377 10.76 10.19 19.97
CA LEU A 377 11.17 11.16 18.94
C LEU A 377 10.11 11.27 17.84
N GLN A 378 9.61 10.14 17.34
CA GLN A 378 8.56 10.10 16.33
C GLN A 378 7.27 10.78 16.83
N ALA A 379 6.90 10.58 18.11
CA ALA A 379 5.76 11.28 18.71
C ALA A 379 5.95 12.81 18.75
N GLN A 380 7.17 13.30 18.99
CA GLN A 380 7.47 14.74 18.93
C GLN A 380 7.38 15.29 17.50
N GLU A 381 7.79 14.50 16.51
CA GLU A 381 7.63 14.83 15.09
C GLU A 381 6.14 14.88 14.70
N ILE A 382 5.31 13.94 15.19
CA ILE A 382 3.84 13.99 15.03
C ILE A 382 3.28 15.29 15.58
N VAL A 383 3.64 15.71 16.81
CA VAL A 383 3.14 16.96 17.40
C VAL A 383 3.47 18.16 16.52
N THR A 384 4.70 18.21 16.00
CA THR A 384 5.15 19.29 15.10
C THR A 384 4.33 19.31 13.80
N PHE A 385 4.10 18.13 13.23
CA PHE A 385 3.32 17.97 12.01
C PHE A 385 1.85 18.34 12.20
N VAL A 386 1.20 17.87 13.26
CA VAL A 386 -0.20 18.20 13.61
C VAL A 386 -0.35 19.71 13.77
N ALA A 387 0.58 20.38 14.48
CA ALA A 387 0.55 21.82 14.65
C ALA A 387 0.66 22.57 13.30
N SER A 388 1.46 22.05 12.36
CA SER A 388 1.62 22.66 11.03
C SER A 388 0.34 22.63 10.17
N GLN A 389 -0.63 21.76 10.51
CA GLN A 389 -1.90 21.67 9.79
C GLN A 389 -2.88 22.80 10.13
N ASN A 390 -2.61 23.59 11.18
CA ASN A 390 -3.42 24.75 11.60
C ASN A 390 -4.93 24.42 11.73
N ILE A 391 -5.23 23.29 12.37
CA ILE A 391 -6.59 22.78 12.52
C ILE A 391 -7.40 23.68 13.48
N PRO A 392 -8.63 24.10 13.13
CA PRO A 392 -9.55 24.78 14.03
C PRO A 392 -9.89 23.91 15.26
N GLN A 393 -9.93 24.51 16.45
CA GLN A 393 -10.19 23.77 17.69
C GLN A 393 -11.61 23.19 17.79
N ASP A 394 -12.54 23.68 16.96
CA ASP A 394 -13.93 23.23 16.86
C ASP A 394 -14.14 22.15 15.78
N GLU A 395 -13.09 21.73 15.07
CA GLU A 395 -13.11 20.59 14.14
C GLU A 395 -12.48 19.34 14.83
N PRO A 396 -13.02 18.12 14.67
CA PRO A 396 -12.43 16.90 15.23
C PRO A 396 -11.09 16.53 14.61
N ALA A 397 -10.16 16.05 15.43
CA ALA A 397 -8.87 15.49 14.98
C ALA A 397 -8.60 14.12 15.62
N ILE A 398 -8.29 13.14 14.76
CA ILE A 398 -8.14 11.73 15.11
C ILE A 398 -6.77 11.24 14.62
N LEU A 399 -6.07 10.49 15.47
CA LEU A 399 -4.83 9.78 15.16
C LEU A 399 -5.09 8.29 15.17
N GLY A 400 -4.76 7.57 14.10
CA GLY A 400 -4.80 6.12 14.10
C GLY A 400 -3.59 5.49 13.43
N GLY A 401 -3.33 4.24 13.76
CA GLY A 401 -2.18 3.50 13.27
C GLY A 401 -1.74 2.36 14.19
N ASP A 402 -0.80 1.57 13.69
CA ASP A 402 0.07 0.75 14.51
C ASP A 402 1.11 1.67 15.19
N LEU A 403 0.90 1.91 16.48
CA LEU A 403 1.79 2.76 17.25
C LEU A 403 2.95 1.98 17.86
N ASN A 404 2.98 0.66 17.76
CA ASN A 404 3.98 -0.20 18.39
C ASN A 404 4.20 0.14 19.89
N ILE A 405 3.16 0.65 20.55
CA ILE A 405 3.13 1.00 21.97
C ILE A 405 2.24 -0.05 22.60
N ASP A 406 2.79 -0.86 23.50
CA ASP A 406 2.01 -1.93 24.11
C ASP A 406 1.28 -1.42 25.36
N SER A 407 -0.03 -1.22 25.21
CA SER A 407 -0.92 -0.78 26.29
C SER A 407 -1.01 -1.76 27.47
N MET A 408 -0.73 -3.05 27.24
CA MET A 408 -0.91 -4.10 28.23
C MET A 408 0.34 -4.27 29.08
N ASN A 409 1.50 -4.45 28.43
CA ASN A 409 2.72 -4.81 29.12
C ASN A 409 3.58 -3.59 29.49
N TYR A 410 3.39 -2.44 28.84
CA TYR A 410 4.17 -1.22 29.06
C TYR A 410 3.30 0.04 29.21
N PRO A 411 2.34 0.07 30.16
CA PRO A 411 1.40 1.18 30.31
C PRO A 411 2.06 2.52 30.64
N ASP A 412 3.20 2.54 31.35
CA ASP A 412 3.94 3.78 31.65
C ASP A 412 4.52 4.43 30.38
N HIS A 413 4.97 3.62 29.42
CA HIS A 413 5.48 4.11 28.13
C HIS A 413 4.33 4.63 27.26
N ARG A 414 3.19 3.94 27.27
CA ARG A 414 1.95 4.44 26.67
C ARG A 414 1.57 5.81 27.24
N ASP A 415 1.49 5.94 28.57
CA ASP A 415 1.05 7.18 29.22
C ASP A 415 1.98 8.35 28.93
N LEU A 416 3.30 8.09 28.89
CA LEU A 416 4.29 9.07 28.46
C LEU A 416 4.00 9.58 27.05
N ILE A 417 3.75 8.70 26.09
CA ILE A 417 3.52 9.11 24.71
C ILE A 417 2.15 9.76 24.54
N PHE A 418 1.08 9.12 25.02
CA PHE A 418 -0.30 9.56 24.77
C PHE A 418 -0.61 10.87 25.49
N TYR A 419 -0.36 10.92 26.79
CA TYR A 419 -0.72 12.08 27.61
C TYR A 419 0.43 13.07 27.79
N GLY A 420 1.67 12.59 27.78
CA GLY A 420 2.86 13.42 27.99
C GLY A 420 3.37 14.14 26.75
N ILE A 421 3.16 13.57 25.55
CA ILE A 421 3.71 14.11 24.29
C ILE A 421 2.62 14.46 23.30
N LEU A 422 1.80 13.48 22.88
CA LEU A 422 0.83 13.64 21.81
C LEU A 422 -0.39 14.47 22.24
N GLY A 423 -0.83 14.35 23.50
CA GLY A 423 -2.09 14.91 23.96
C GLY A 423 -3.28 14.23 23.28
N VAL A 424 -3.33 12.90 23.35
CA VAL A 424 -4.40 12.08 22.78
C VAL A 424 -5.07 11.23 23.84
N THR A 425 -6.38 11.05 23.69
CA THR A 425 -7.22 10.21 24.54
C THR A 425 -7.59 8.92 23.80
N MET A 426 -7.42 7.80 24.49
CA MET A 426 -7.88 6.49 24.03
C MET A 426 -9.38 6.31 24.37
N PRO A 427 -10.24 5.99 23.39
CA PRO A 427 -11.63 5.66 23.67
C PRO A 427 -11.75 4.43 24.58
N PRO A 428 -12.87 4.25 25.29
CA PRO A 428 -13.15 3.02 26.02
C PRO A 428 -13.09 1.80 25.08
N ILE A 429 -12.31 0.79 25.47
CA ILE A 429 -12.25 -0.48 24.73
C ILE A 429 -13.57 -1.24 24.92
N THR A 430 -14.14 -1.71 23.82
CA THR A 430 -15.33 -2.54 23.73
C THR A 430 -15.04 -3.81 22.94
N GLY A 431 -15.99 -4.75 22.94
CA GLY A 431 -15.85 -6.04 22.25
C GLY A 431 -15.18 -7.13 23.09
N ASP A 432 -14.96 -8.28 22.46
CA ASP A 432 -14.48 -9.50 23.13
C ASP A 432 -12.96 -9.67 23.08
N LEU A 433 -12.29 -9.04 22.11
CA LEU A 433 -10.83 -9.11 21.96
C LEU A 433 -10.14 -8.09 22.88
N ASP A 434 -9.12 -8.55 23.60
CA ASP A 434 -8.33 -7.75 24.54
C ASP A 434 -6.91 -7.44 24.03
N THR A 435 -6.63 -7.80 22.77
CA THR A 435 -5.31 -7.73 22.12
C THR A 435 -5.49 -7.33 20.65
N THR A 436 -4.49 -6.66 20.07
CA THR A 436 -4.44 -6.36 18.62
C THR A 436 -3.31 -7.11 17.92
N TYR A 437 -2.42 -7.75 18.68
CA TYR A 437 -1.41 -8.67 18.19
C TYR A 437 -1.40 -9.88 19.14
N ASN A 438 -1.72 -11.07 18.64
CA ASN A 438 -1.88 -12.24 19.49
C ASN A 438 -1.40 -13.53 18.80
N PRO A 439 -0.17 -13.99 19.11
CA PRO A 439 0.41 -15.18 18.49
C PRO A 439 -0.29 -16.49 18.93
N ASP A 440 -1.06 -16.49 20.02
CA ASP A 440 -1.75 -17.71 20.50
C ASP A 440 -2.96 -18.07 19.62
N ILE A 441 -3.56 -17.08 18.96
CA ILE A 441 -4.79 -17.27 18.16
C ILE A 441 -4.63 -16.84 16.70
N ASN A 442 -3.58 -16.09 16.34
CA ASN A 442 -3.25 -15.81 14.95
C ASN A 442 -2.65 -17.06 14.29
N GLN A 443 -3.22 -17.48 13.17
CA GLN A 443 -2.82 -18.69 12.44
C GLN A 443 -1.77 -18.41 11.35
N LEU A 444 -1.34 -17.16 11.18
CA LEU A 444 -0.34 -16.84 10.17
C LEU A 444 0.93 -17.68 10.40
N PRO A 445 1.38 -18.41 9.39
CA PRO A 445 2.57 -19.21 9.52
C PRO A 445 3.84 -18.32 9.42
N GLY A 446 4.86 -18.65 10.21
CA GLY A 446 6.18 -17.99 10.16
C GLY A 446 6.82 -17.81 11.54
N GLU A 447 8.14 -17.65 11.56
CA GLU A 447 8.93 -17.48 12.79
C GLU A 447 8.64 -16.16 13.53
N GLY A 448 7.95 -15.20 12.90
CA GLY A 448 7.65 -13.88 13.49
C GLY A 448 6.73 -13.94 14.72
N LEU A 449 5.88 -14.97 14.81
CA LEU A 449 4.97 -15.18 15.93
C LEU A 449 5.57 -16.08 17.02
N ASP A 450 6.61 -16.84 16.71
CA ASP A 450 7.22 -17.79 17.66
C ASP A 450 7.89 -17.04 18.83
N GLY A 451 7.43 -17.31 20.04
CA GLY A 451 7.95 -16.68 21.26
C GLY A 451 7.46 -15.25 21.51
N ALA A 452 6.64 -14.70 20.61
CA ALA A 452 5.96 -13.43 20.84
C ALA A 452 4.89 -13.58 21.96
N ILE A 453 4.50 -12.47 22.58
CA ILE A 453 3.43 -12.44 23.57
C ILE A 453 2.24 -11.64 23.05
N PRO A 454 1.03 -11.82 23.60
CA PRO A 454 -0.10 -10.98 23.24
C PRO A 454 0.08 -9.52 23.66
N GLN A 455 -0.28 -8.59 22.78
CA GLN A 455 -0.10 -7.14 22.93
C GLN A 455 -1.29 -6.36 22.37
N TRP A 456 -1.41 -5.11 22.78
CA TRP A 456 -2.28 -4.12 22.15
C TRP A 456 -1.40 -3.01 21.59
N LEU A 457 -1.29 -2.92 20.26
CA LEU A 457 -0.36 -2.05 19.52
C LEU A 457 -1.07 -1.05 18.58
N ASP A 458 -2.31 -1.35 18.20
CA ASP A 458 -3.08 -0.62 17.18
C ASP A 458 -4.13 0.27 17.82
N TYR A 459 -4.29 1.48 17.30
CA TYR A 459 -5.13 2.50 17.93
C TYR A 459 -5.88 3.39 16.95
N VAL A 460 -7.00 3.93 17.44
CA VAL A 460 -7.67 5.11 16.90
C VAL A 460 -8.03 6.03 18.07
N LEU A 461 -7.42 7.21 18.11
CA LEU A 461 -7.35 8.10 19.27
C LEU A 461 -7.84 9.50 18.89
N THR A 462 -8.35 10.27 19.85
CA THR A 462 -8.74 11.67 19.63
C THR A 462 -7.72 12.61 20.25
N PHE A 463 -7.31 13.66 19.54
CA PHE A 463 -6.45 14.70 20.09
C PHE A 463 -7.24 15.61 21.05
N ASP A 464 -6.68 15.89 22.23
CA ASP A 464 -7.37 16.56 23.34
C ASP A 464 -7.65 18.05 23.09
N ASN A 465 -6.88 18.69 22.20
CA ASN A 465 -6.96 20.14 21.92
C ASN A 465 -8.02 20.52 20.88
N TYR A 466 -8.76 19.56 20.35
CA TYR A 466 -9.73 19.72 19.27
C TYR A 466 -11.13 19.29 19.72
N GLN A 467 -12.13 19.34 18.82
CA GLN A 467 -13.49 18.96 19.17
C GLN A 467 -13.51 17.51 19.69
N GLN A 468 -13.96 17.34 20.93
CA GLN A 468 -14.10 16.02 21.54
C GLN A 468 -15.42 15.37 21.15
N PRO A 469 -15.45 14.04 21.00
CA PRO A 469 -16.69 13.32 20.75
C PRO A 469 -17.58 13.33 22.00
N SER A 470 -18.89 13.40 21.79
CA SER A 470 -19.91 13.18 22.82
C SER A 470 -20.00 11.71 23.28
N SER A 471 -19.64 10.78 22.39
CA SER A 471 -19.47 9.35 22.68
C SER A 471 -18.39 8.76 21.78
N SER A 472 -17.61 7.83 22.33
CA SER A 472 -16.61 7.08 21.57
C SER A 472 -16.43 5.66 22.09
N SER A 473 -15.95 4.77 21.21
CA SER A 473 -15.51 3.41 21.55
C SER A 473 -14.36 2.97 20.66
N LEU A 474 -13.58 2.01 21.12
CA LEU A 474 -12.52 1.35 20.37
C LEU A 474 -12.72 -0.16 20.46
N GLU A 475 -12.87 -0.85 19.33
CA GLU A 475 -13.09 -2.30 19.31
C GLU A 475 -12.05 -2.96 18.41
N ALA A 476 -11.41 -4.03 18.91
CA ALA A 476 -10.53 -4.86 18.10
C ALA A 476 -11.33 -5.94 17.37
N PHE A 477 -10.93 -6.26 16.13
CA PHE A 477 -11.53 -7.28 15.30
C PHE A 477 -10.47 -8.11 14.58
N ARG A 478 -10.67 -9.43 14.54
CA ARG A 478 -9.76 -10.38 13.90
C ARG A 478 -10.26 -10.70 12.50
N LEU A 479 -9.57 -10.17 11.49
CA LEU A 479 -9.95 -10.34 10.10
C LEU A 479 -9.42 -11.66 9.51
N VAL A 480 -10.33 -12.51 9.06
CA VAL A 480 -10.01 -13.81 8.45
C VAL A 480 -10.66 -13.97 7.08
N SER A 481 -10.08 -14.81 6.21
CA SER A 481 -10.70 -15.26 4.97
C SER A 481 -11.94 -16.12 5.23
N HIS A 482 -12.77 -16.34 4.22
CA HIS A 482 -13.88 -17.28 4.34
C HIS A 482 -13.36 -18.70 4.63
N TYR A 483 -14.15 -19.47 5.37
CA TYR A 483 -13.76 -20.81 5.83
C TYR A 483 -13.47 -21.79 4.68
N ASP A 484 -14.20 -21.67 3.57
CA ASP A 484 -14.02 -22.45 2.35
C ASP A 484 -12.94 -21.89 1.41
N ASP A 485 -12.30 -20.79 1.79
CA ASP A 485 -11.22 -20.12 1.05
C ASP A 485 -9.97 -19.90 1.93
N PRO A 486 -9.28 -20.97 2.39
CA PRO A 486 -8.05 -20.85 3.14
C PRO A 486 -6.89 -20.37 2.24
N ILE A 487 -6.01 -19.53 2.80
CA ILE A 487 -4.81 -19.06 2.10
C ILE A 487 -3.70 -20.09 2.24
N MET A 488 -3.07 -20.45 1.13
CA MET A 488 -1.94 -21.36 1.08
C MET A 488 -0.62 -20.59 1.23
N TYR A 489 0.16 -20.95 2.24
CA TYR A 489 1.48 -20.39 2.51
C TYR A 489 2.53 -21.47 2.25
N CYS A 490 3.42 -21.21 1.29
CA CYS A 490 4.47 -22.15 0.93
C CYS A 490 5.85 -21.57 1.24
N TYR A 491 6.70 -22.36 1.89
CA TYR A 491 8.07 -21.98 2.24
C TYR A 491 9.06 -22.76 1.37
N PRO A 492 9.31 -22.32 0.13
CA PRO A 492 10.35 -22.95 -0.66
C PRO A 492 11.69 -22.76 0.07
N GLY A 493 12.53 -23.79 0.12
CA GLY A 493 13.86 -23.74 0.75
C GLY A 493 14.88 -22.82 0.06
N VAL A 494 14.41 -21.88 -0.77
CA VAL A 494 15.16 -20.91 -1.57
C VAL A 494 14.57 -19.53 -1.32
N ILE A 495 15.43 -18.52 -1.19
CA ILE A 495 15.02 -17.12 -0.97
C ILE A 495 14.64 -16.49 -2.31
N TYR A 496 13.51 -15.80 -2.35
CA TYR A 496 13.06 -15.05 -3.52
C TYR A 496 12.79 -13.61 -3.13
N THR A 497 13.23 -12.67 -3.98
CA THR A 497 13.10 -11.22 -3.78
C THR A 497 11.78 -10.66 -4.33
N ASP A 498 11.02 -11.50 -5.04
CA ASP A 498 9.76 -11.16 -5.70
C ASP A 498 8.71 -12.22 -5.40
N PHE A 499 7.46 -11.92 -5.72
CA PHE A 499 6.36 -12.85 -5.55
C PHE A 499 6.63 -14.17 -6.28
N ILE A 500 6.30 -15.26 -5.60
CA ILE A 500 6.31 -16.58 -6.21
C ILE A 500 4.90 -17.12 -6.10
N PHE A 501 4.36 -17.55 -7.23
CA PHE A 501 3.14 -18.31 -7.21
C PHE A 501 3.29 -19.58 -6.37
N PRO A 502 2.27 -19.94 -5.55
CA PRO A 502 2.25 -21.23 -4.89
C PRO A 502 2.45 -22.35 -5.92
N PRO A 503 3.27 -23.38 -5.64
CA PRO A 503 3.60 -24.41 -6.59
C PRO A 503 2.43 -25.41 -6.74
N ILE A 504 1.24 -24.93 -7.10
CA ILE A 504 -0.03 -25.69 -7.19
C ILE A 504 0.01 -26.89 -8.13
N THR A 505 1.05 -27.00 -8.96
CA THR A 505 1.29 -28.13 -9.86
C THR A 505 2.04 -29.29 -9.18
N GLN A 506 2.45 -29.16 -7.92
CA GLN A 506 3.15 -30.20 -7.17
C GLN A 506 2.18 -31.26 -6.62
N PRO A 507 2.62 -32.51 -6.44
CA PRO A 507 1.80 -33.54 -5.80
C PRO A 507 1.33 -33.10 -4.40
N PRO A 508 0.13 -33.50 -3.94
CA PRO A 508 -0.40 -33.13 -2.63
C PRO A 508 0.53 -33.48 -1.45
N GLU A 509 1.29 -34.57 -1.59
CA GLU A 509 2.29 -35.01 -0.60
C GLU A 509 3.46 -34.03 -0.49
N VAL A 510 3.86 -33.42 -1.61
CA VAL A 510 4.89 -32.38 -1.66
C VAL A 510 4.31 -31.09 -1.10
N LEU A 511 3.13 -30.66 -1.56
CA LEU A 511 2.45 -29.46 -1.05
C LEU A 511 2.24 -29.54 0.47
N GLY A 512 1.76 -30.66 1.01
CA GLY A 512 1.58 -30.84 2.45
C GLY A 512 2.87 -30.90 3.27
N ALA A 513 4.04 -31.07 2.62
CA ALA A 513 5.34 -31.06 3.29
C ALA A 513 6.03 -29.68 3.28
N MET A 514 5.63 -28.76 2.39
CA MET A 514 6.25 -27.43 2.22
C MET A 514 5.27 -26.26 2.32
N CYS A 515 3.97 -26.53 2.38
CA CYS A 515 2.94 -25.53 2.50
C CYS A 515 2.02 -25.82 3.68
N THR A 516 1.46 -24.75 4.25
CA THR A 516 0.43 -24.78 5.28
C THR A 516 -0.72 -23.86 4.87
N PHE A 517 -1.86 -23.99 5.53
CA PHE A 517 -3.04 -23.19 5.27
C PHE A 517 -3.40 -22.39 6.50
N ALA A 518 -3.77 -21.12 6.30
CA ALA A 518 -4.28 -20.26 7.37
C ALA A 518 -5.38 -19.34 6.84
N HIS A 519 -6.17 -18.79 7.75
CA HIS A 519 -7.27 -17.88 7.42
C HIS A 519 -6.97 -16.42 7.78
N ASP A 520 -6.09 -16.15 8.73
CA ASP A 520 -5.75 -14.78 9.11
C ASP A 520 -5.21 -13.98 7.91
N LEU A 521 -5.69 -12.74 7.79
CA LEU A 521 -5.31 -11.84 6.69
C LEU A 521 -4.16 -10.88 7.06
N SER A 522 -3.77 -10.85 8.33
CA SER A 522 -2.63 -10.09 8.84
C SER A 522 -2.15 -10.71 10.15
N ASP A 523 -0.92 -10.39 10.57
CA ASP A 523 -0.39 -10.75 11.89
C ASP A 523 -0.99 -9.86 12.99
N HIS A 524 -1.53 -8.70 12.62
CA HIS A 524 -2.33 -7.81 13.45
C HIS A 524 -3.85 -8.04 13.29
N PHE A 525 -4.57 -7.80 14.37
CA PHE A 525 -6.02 -7.58 14.38
C PHE A 525 -6.30 -6.10 14.17
N GLY A 526 -7.33 -5.79 13.39
CA GLY A 526 -7.73 -4.41 13.17
C GLY A 526 -8.38 -3.81 14.40
N VAL A 527 -8.42 -2.48 14.45
CA VAL A 527 -9.21 -1.74 15.43
C VAL A 527 -10.13 -0.76 14.74
N ILE A 528 -11.37 -0.65 15.23
CA ILE A 528 -12.35 0.34 14.78
C ILE A 528 -12.64 1.32 15.91
N GLY A 529 -12.43 2.61 15.64
CA GLY A 529 -12.87 3.72 16.47
C GLY A 529 -14.20 4.26 15.97
N THR A 530 -15.21 4.28 16.84
CA THR A 530 -16.54 4.83 16.56
C THR A 530 -16.71 6.12 17.36
N PHE A 531 -17.09 7.21 16.70
CA PHE A 531 -17.18 8.54 17.31
C PHE A 531 -18.48 9.25 16.94
N SER A 532 -19.08 9.98 17.89
CA SER A 532 -20.21 10.88 17.63
C SER A 532 -19.90 12.28 18.17
N PHE A 533 -19.95 13.30 17.32
CA PHE A 533 -19.50 14.68 17.64
C PHE A 533 -20.61 15.74 17.61
#